data_AF-A0A3D5CN54-F1
#
_entry.id   AF-A0A3D5CN54-F1
#
_cell.length_a   1.000
_cell.length_b   1.000
_cell.length_c   1.000
_cell.angle_alpha   90.00
_cell.angle_beta   90.00
_cell.angle_gamma   90.00
#
_symmetry.space_group_name_H-M   'P 1'
#
loop_
_entity.id
_entity.type
_entity.pdbx_description
1 polymer ?
#
loop_
_entity_poly.entity_id
_entity_poly.type
_entity_poly.pdbx_seq_one_letter_code
_entity_poly.pdbx_strand_id
1 'polypeptide(L)'
;MRSMDDNSINTSNIANQRRWQLVSIIALLGLVAAYVHAELYTVHGPFTKVRDWGVPPTWALVVQNMRWFFRGIAVVSLITLVVLESRYLIISHMIRKLVGLRFGTSVILLVLGVISGCYFLLPGYITAASDGIYYTTLAWLVKDVLENFQLPMWSNWGDMGFPLMQFYSPLFFGLVALVNFVIPDIFIGIKFVFFVIHVLSLFAMYLYVCNLTHSKSAGLIAAFTYGFAYYRYHVIVYVNKFPMVPTFLLWPLQLYLVDRVICDEGGRRSGISLAIITAVGLTCHTFFGGYSVIFASVYGGIRLFSIVQDRAIFDVRMRAVRRLVFWLAVGVLASLAYTLPPLTEVNLTVIPGWYP
;
A
#
# COMPACT_ATOMS: atom_id res chain seq x y z
N MET A 1 -40.13 30.21 41.45
CA MET A 1 -39.35 28.95 41.48
C MET A 1 -39.52 28.26 40.13
N ARG A 2 -38.59 28.50 39.21
CA ARG A 2 -38.45 27.78 37.93
C ARG A 2 -36.96 27.47 37.77
N SER A 3 -36.67 26.29 37.21
CA SER A 3 -35.40 25.82 36.66
C SER A 3 -34.28 25.44 37.65
N MET A 4 -34.38 24.23 38.22
CA MET A 4 -33.20 23.46 38.66
C MET A 4 -33.12 22.05 38.06
N ASP A 5 -34.21 21.51 37.48
CA ASP A 5 -34.23 20.11 37.02
C ASP A 5 -33.70 19.86 35.59
N ASP A 6 -33.58 20.87 34.73
CA ASP A 6 -33.09 20.67 33.35
C ASP A 6 -31.56 20.50 33.24
N ASN A 7 -30.79 20.96 34.22
CA ASN A 7 -29.31 20.89 34.19
C ASN A 7 -28.75 19.52 34.66
N SER A 8 -29.51 18.75 35.46
CA SER A 8 -29.07 17.44 35.98
C SER A 8 -29.19 16.31 34.95
N ILE A 9 -30.21 16.39 34.10
CA ILE A 9 -30.45 15.42 33.01
C ILE A 9 -29.41 15.58 31.90
N ASN A 10 -28.98 16.80 31.60
CA ASN A 10 -28.00 17.07 30.56
C ASN A 10 -26.57 16.67 30.98
N THR A 11 -26.22 16.85 32.26
CA THR A 11 -24.89 16.49 32.81
C THR A 11 -24.68 14.98 32.94
N SER A 12 -25.72 14.23 33.34
CA SER A 12 -25.65 12.76 33.44
C SER A 12 -25.49 12.07 32.08
N ASN A 13 -26.16 12.57 31.03
CA ASN A 13 -26.00 12.07 29.66
C ASN A 13 -24.60 12.35 29.10
N ILE A 14 -24.04 13.54 29.35
CA ILE A 14 -22.67 13.90 28.93
C ILE A 14 -21.63 13.03 29.66
N ALA A 15 -21.80 12.80 30.96
CA ALA A 15 -20.90 11.96 31.75
C ALA A 15 -20.92 10.50 31.27
N ASN A 16 -22.10 9.95 31.01
CA ASN A 16 -22.26 8.60 30.45
C ASN A 16 -21.66 8.49 29.05
N GLN A 17 -21.87 9.49 28.18
CA GLN A 17 -21.28 9.49 26.84
C GLN A 17 -19.74 9.52 26.88
N ARG A 18 -19.14 10.32 27.76
CA ARG A 18 -17.68 10.35 27.97
C ARG A 18 -17.15 9.02 28.49
N ARG A 19 -17.87 8.38 29.42
CA ARG A 19 -17.51 7.06 29.94
C ARG A 19 -17.50 6.03 28.82
N TRP A 20 -18.52 5.99 27.98
CA TRP A 20 -18.57 5.03 26.88
C TRP A 20 -17.52 5.31 25.80
N GLN A 21 -17.21 6.58 25.50
CA GLN A 21 -16.09 6.94 24.64
C GLN A 21 -14.76 6.43 25.18
N LEU A 22 -14.51 6.58 26.48
CA LEU A 22 -13.30 6.06 27.12
C LEU A 22 -13.22 4.53 26.98
N VAL A 23 -14.33 3.82 27.22
CA VAL A 23 -14.39 2.36 27.04
C VAL A 23 -14.11 1.98 25.57
N SER A 24 -14.67 2.70 24.59
CA SER A 24 -14.37 2.47 23.17
C SER A 24 -12.89 2.68 22.86
N ILE A 25 -12.25 3.72 23.40
CA ILE A 25 -10.82 3.98 23.21
C ILE A 25 -9.98 2.83 23.79
N ILE A 26 -10.28 2.39 25.01
CA ILE A 26 -9.58 1.27 25.66
C ILE A 26 -9.75 -0.01 24.83
N ALA A 27 -10.96 -0.29 24.36
CA ALA A 27 -11.22 -1.46 23.54
C ALA A 27 -10.47 -1.41 22.19
N LEU A 28 -10.43 -0.25 21.54
CA LEU A 28 -9.62 -0.03 20.32
C LEU A 28 -8.13 -0.25 20.57
N LEU A 29 -7.58 0.31 21.66
CA LEU A 29 -6.19 0.10 22.05
C LEU A 29 -5.88 -1.38 22.34
N GLY A 30 -6.81 -2.08 23.01
CA GLY A 30 -6.70 -3.52 23.22
C GLY A 30 -6.66 -4.32 21.93
N LEU A 31 -7.48 -3.93 20.94
CA LEU A 31 -7.49 -4.58 19.62
C LEU A 31 -6.18 -4.32 18.85
N VAL A 32 -5.66 -3.08 18.89
CA VAL A 32 -4.36 -2.74 18.29
C VAL A 32 -3.22 -3.52 18.96
N ALA A 33 -3.21 -3.59 20.29
CA ALA A 33 -2.21 -4.34 21.03
C ALA A 33 -2.25 -5.84 20.69
N ALA A 34 -3.46 -6.42 20.59
CA ALA A 34 -3.62 -7.81 20.19
C ALA A 34 -3.22 -8.07 18.72
N TYR A 35 -3.47 -7.11 17.82
CA TYR A 35 -3.03 -7.18 16.44
C TYR A 35 -1.50 -7.16 16.32
N VAL A 36 -0.84 -6.19 16.99
CA VAL A 36 0.64 -6.11 17.01
C VAL A 36 1.25 -7.37 17.64
N HIS A 37 0.63 -7.90 18.70
CA HIS A 37 1.03 -9.18 19.29
C HIS A 37 0.91 -10.33 18.29
N ALA A 38 -0.20 -10.41 17.54
CA ALA A 38 -0.40 -11.45 16.53
C ALA A 38 0.64 -11.36 15.39
N GLU A 39 1.00 -10.16 14.95
CA GLU A 39 2.08 -9.95 13.97
C GLU A 39 3.43 -10.41 14.51
N LEU A 40 3.79 -10.00 15.74
CA LEU A 40 5.01 -10.46 16.42
C LEU A 40 5.05 -11.97 16.58
N TYR A 41 3.92 -12.59 16.96
CA TYR A 41 3.80 -14.04 17.07
C TYR A 41 3.89 -14.74 15.72
N THR A 42 3.42 -14.10 14.63
CA THR A 42 3.50 -14.68 13.29
C THR A 42 4.90 -14.58 12.70
N VAL A 43 5.69 -13.57 13.05
CA VAL A 43 7.08 -13.44 12.55
C VAL A 43 8.09 -14.15 13.47
N HIS A 44 7.82 -14.24 14.76
CA HIS A 44 8.73 -14.79 15.78
C HIS A 44 8.21 -16.04 16.49
N GLY A 45 7.08 -16.55 16.03
CA GLY A 45 6.56 -17.85 16.45
C GLY A 45 7.28 -19.00 15.77
N PRO A 46 6.93 -20.24 16.14
CA PRO A 46 7.60 -21.45 15.65
C PRO A 46 7.33 -21.78 14.16
N PHE A 47 6.44 -21.04 13.48
CA PHE A 47 5.88 -21.42 12.19
C PHE A 47 6.65 -20.90 10.98
N THR A 48 7.42 -19.84 11.15
CA THR A 48 7.97 -19.04 10.06
C THR A 48 9.43 -18.72 10.38
N LYS A 49 10.35 -19.41 9.71
CA LYS A 49 11.80 -19.16 9.81
C LYS A 49 12.19 -17.89 9.06
N VAL A 50 11.59 -16.76 9.44
CA VAL A 50 11.95 -15.42 8.92
C VAL A 50 13.20 -14.90 9.62
N ARG A 51 13.74 -15.68 10.59
CA ARG A 51 14.97 -15.42 11.29
C ARG A 51 15.58 -16.70 11.85
N ASP A 52 16.89 -16.86 11.65
CA ASP A 52 17.68 -17.87 12.34
C ASP A 52 18.03 -17.35 13.74
N TRP A 53 17.27 -17.80 14.73
CA TRP A 53 17.66 -17.64 16.12
C TRP A 53 18.49 -18.85 16.53
N GLY A 54 19.73 -18.64 17.00
CA GLY A 54 20.45 -19.69 17.71
C GLY A 54 19.72 -20.06 19.00
N VAL A 55 19.53 -19.08 19.88
CA VAL A 55 18.65 -19.15 21.06
C VAL A 55 17.61 -18.02 20.95
N PRO A 56 16.30 -18.30 21.07
CA PRO A 56 15.28 -17.25 21.03
C PRO A 56 15.49 -16.24 22.16
N PRO A 57 15.42 -14.92 21.89
CA PRO A 57 15.55 -13.92 22.95
C PRO A 57 14.36 -14.00 23.91
N THR A 58 14.58 -13.59 25.16
CA THR A 58 13.59 -13.67 26.24
C THR A 58 12.26 -13.01 25.89
N TRP A 59 12.28 -11.87 25.20
CA TRP A 59 11.06 -11.17 24.77
C TRP A 59 10.23 -12.00 23.77
N ALA A 60 10.86 -12.80 22.91
CA ALA A 60 10.14 -13.64 21.95
C ALA A 60 9.40 -14.79 22.66
N LEU A 61 10.03 -15.37 23.69
CA LEU A 61 9.39 -16.36 24.56
C LEU A 61 8.20 -15.75 25.32
N VAL A 62 8.33 -14.51 25.80
CA VAL A 62 7.21 -13.77 26.42
C VAL A 62 6.06 -13.60 25.43
N VAL A 63 6.34 -13.15 24.21
CA VAL A 63 5.32 -13.03 23.14
C VAL A 63 4.63 -14.38 22.91
N GLN A 64 5.36 -15.48 22.82
CA GLN A 64 4.78 -16.81 22.62
C GLN A 64 3.90 -17.27 23.79
N ASN A 65 4.32 -17.00 25.03
CA ASN A 65 3.59 -17.37 26.24
C ASN A 65 2.30 -16.54 26.43
N MET A 66 2.31 -15.27 26.02
CA MET A 66 1.16 -14.37 26.15
C MET A 66 0.11 -14.53 25.03
N ARG A 67 0.26 -15.48 24.09
CA ARG A 67 -0.63 -15.62 22.93
C ARG A 67 -2.12 -15.74 23.28
N TRP A 68 -2.46 -16.50 24.31
CA TRP A 68 -3.86 -16.69 24.71
C TRP A 68 -4.44 -15.46 25.41
N PHE A 69 -3.60 -14.75 26.17
CA PHE A 69 -3.98 -13.50 26.81
C PHE A 69 -4.37 -12.43 25.78
N PHE A 70 -3.52 -12.20 24.76
CA PHE A 70 -3.82 -11.23 23.70
C PHE A 70 -4.98 -11.64 22.80
N ARG A 71 -5.17 -12.95 22.54
CA ARG A 71 -6.39 -13.45 21.88
C ARG A 71 -7.65 -13.16 22.71
N GLY A 72 -7.58 -13.35 24.02
CA GLY A 72 -8.65 -12.98 24.95
C GLY A 72 -8.97 -11.48 24.90
N ILE A 73 -7.94 -10.62 24.93
CA ILE A 73 -8.09 -9.17 24.76
C ILE A 73 -8.77 -8.85 23.43
N ALA A 74 -8.35 -9.46 22.31
CA ALA A 74 -8.96 -9.21 21.01
C ALA A 74 -10.46 -9.51 21.00
N VAL A 75 -10.86 -10.67 21.55
CA VAL A 75 -12.27 -11.09 21.62
C VAL A 75 -13.08 -10.13 22.49
N VAL A 76 -12.59 -9.81 23.69
CA VAL A 76 -13.28 -8.89 24.62
C VAL A 76 -13.40 -7.49 24.01
N SER A 77 -12.32 -6.97 23.42
CA SER A 77 -12.32 -5.69 22.71
C SER A 77 -13.32 -5.67 21.57
N LEU A 78 -13.34 -6.70 20.72
CA LEU A 78 -14.27 -6.78 19.59
C LEU A 78 -15.72 -6.82 20.06
N ILE A 79 -16.06 -7.69 21.01
CA ILE A 79 -17.41 -7.78 21.58
C ILE A 79 -17.82 -6.43 22.18
N THR A 80 -16.92 -5.79 22.93
CA THR A 80 -17.18 -4.47 23.53
C THR A 80 -17.49 -3.43 22.46
N LEU A 81 -16.67 -3.36 21.40
CA LEU A 81 -16.89 -2.43 20.28
C LEU A 81 -18.20 -2.70 19.55
N VAL A 82 -18.55 -3.97 19.30
CA VAL A 82 -19.82 -4.36 18.67
C VAL A 82 -21.02 -3.97 19.55
N VAL A 83 -20.96 -4.21 20.85
CA VAL A 83 -22.03 -3.82 21.79
C VAL A 83 -22.18 -2.29 21.85
N LEU A 84 -21.07 -1.55 21.93
CA LEU A 84 -21.09 -0.09 21.99
C LEU A 84 -21.60 0.54 20.68
N GLU A 85 -21.24 -0.05 19.53
CA GLU A 85 -21.71 0.43 18.24
C GLU A 85 -23.19 0.08 18.03
N SER A 86 -23.61 -1.15 18.31
CA SER A 86 -25.00 -1.59 18.12
C SER A 86 -25.99 -0.86 19.03
N ARG A 87 -25.60 -0.54 20.27
CA ARG A 87 -26.50 0.12 21.23
C ARG A 87 -26.46 1.64 21.18
N TYR A 88 -25.29 2.22 20.90
CA TYR A 88 -25.06 3.66 21.10
C TYR A 88 -24.38 4.36 19.92
N LEU A 89 -24.01 3.64 18.85
CA LEU A 89 -23.33 4.19 17.66
C LEU A 89 -22.08 5.02 17.97
N ILE A 90 -21.40 4.73 19.08
CA ILE A 90 -20.32 5.58 19.62
C ILE A 90 -19.15 5.64 18.64
N ILE A 91 -18.78 4.51 18.03
CA ILE A 91 -17.63 4.43 17.12
C ILE A 91 -17.95 5.25 15.87
N SER A 92 -19.15 5.07 15.31
CA SER A 92 -19.63 5.90 14.20
C SER A 92 -19.61 7.39 14.49
N HIS A 93 -20.01 7.81 15.70
CA HIS A 93 -19.95 9.23 16.10
C HIS A 93 -18.51 9.72 16.23
N MET A 94 -17.63 8.93 16.84
CA MET A 94 -16.20 9.27 16.98
C MET A 94 -15.53 9.40 15.61
N ILE A 95 -15.76 8.45 14.70
CA ILE A 95 -15.22 8.49 13.33
C ILE A 95 -15.77 9.72 12.59
N ARG A 96 -17.08 9.97 12.62
CA ARG A 96 -17.67 11.15 11.97
C ARG A 96 -17.08 12.45 12.49
N LYS A 97 -16.88 12.57 13.81
CA LYS A 97 -16.24 13.74 14.43
C LYS A 97 -14.80 13.91 13.96
N LEU A 98 -14.02 12.84 13.92
CA LEU A 98 -12.64 12.88 13.42
C LEU A 98 -12.58 13.23 11.93
N VAL A 99 -13.43 12.63 11.10
CA VAL A 99 -13.51 12.93 9.66
C VAL A 99 -13.90 14.40 9.39
N GLY A 100 -14.65 15.03 10.31
CA GLY A 100 -14.98 16.45 10.26
C GLY A 100 -13.81 17.40 10.55
N LEU A 101 -12.72 16.92 11.15
CA LEU A 101 -11.53 17.74 11.40
C LEU A 101 -10.73 17.96 10.11
N ARG A 102 -10.08 19.13 9.98
CA ARG A 102 -9.28 19.52 8.80
C ARG A 102 -8.30 18.43 8.33
N PHE A 103 -7.63 17.77 9.27
CA PHE A 103 -6.66 16.70 9.01
C PHE A 103 -7.10 15.33 9.50
N GLY A 104 -8.30 15.18 10.05
CA GLY A 104 -8.66 13.96 10.76
C GLY A 104 -8.78 12.73 9.87
N THR A 105 -9.18 12.92 8.60
CA THR A 105 -9.14 11.82 7.62
C THR A 105 -7.71 11.35 7.35
N SER A 106 -6.77 12.28 7.15
CA SER A 106 -5.36 11.95 6.92
C SER A 106 -4.73 11.25 8.14
N VAL A 107 -5.09 11.68 9.35
CA VAL A 107 -4.65 11.02 10.59
C VAL A 107 -5.19 9.59 10.67
N ILE A 108 -6.48 9.38 10.36
CA ILE A 108 -7.06 8.02 10.32
C ILE A 108 -6.31 7.14 9.31
N LEU A 109 -6.08 7.62 8.09
CA LEU A 109 -5.36 6.88 7.06
C LEU A 109 -3.93 6.55 7.46
N LEU A 110 -3.23 7.51 8.08
CA LEU A 110 -1.89 7.30 8.62
C LEU A 110 -1.89 6.22 9.70
N VAL A 111 -2.80 6.30 10.67
CA VAL A 111 -2.93 5.31 11.75
C VAL A 111 -3.25 3.92 11.18
N LEU A 112 -4.19 3.82 10.24
CA LEU A 112 -4.50 2.57 9.55
C LEU A 112 -3.30 2.01 8.78
N GLY A 113 -2.56 2.87 8.08
CA GLY A 113 -1.36 2.48 7.35
C GLY A 113 -0.23 2.01 8.27
N VAL A 114 -0.02 2.70 9.39
CA VAL A 114 0.97 2.33 10.40
C VAL A 114 0.61 0.99 11.04
N ILE A 115 -0.65 0.79 11.43
CA ILE A 115 -1.09 -0.47 12.04
C ILE A 115 -0.98 -1.60 11.03
N SER A 116 -1.63 -1.48 9.87
CA SER A 116 -1.62 -2.55 8.86
C SER A 116 -0.25 -2.81 8.25
N GLY A 117 0.66 -1.83 8.25
CA GLY A 117 2.03 -1.97 7.76
C GLY A 117 3.07 -2.24 8.84
N CYS A 118 2.68 -2.40 10.12
CA CYS A 118 3.63 -2.49 11.23
C CYS A 118 4.59 -3.68 11.11
N TYR A 119 4.17 -4.75 10.43
CA TYR A 119 4.99 -5.93 10.16
C TYR A 119 6.27 -5.60 9.37
N PHE A 120 6.26 -4.56 8.53
CA PHE A 120 7.46 -4.10 7.82
C PHE A 120 8.52 -3.55 8.78
N LEU A 121 8.10 -3.01 9.92
CA LEU A 121 8.99 -2.40 10.90
C LEU A 121 9.52 -3.43 11.92
N LEU A 122 8.97 -4.65 11.93
CA LEU A 122 9.40 -5.70 12.85
C LEU A 122 10.82 -6.17 12.53
N PRO A 123 11.62 -6.54 13.55
CA PRO A 123 12.99 -7.03 13.34
C PRO A 123 12.99 -8.39 12.63
N GLY A 124 14.03 -8.72 11.85
CA GLY A 124 14.14 -10.00 11.11
C GLY A 124 14.43 -9.82 9.62
N TYR A 125 14.56 -10.91 8.87
CA TYR A 125 14.85 -10.83 7.43
C TYR A 125 13.58 -10.62 6.61
N ILE A 126 13.74 -10.14 5.38
CA ILE A 126 12.66 -10.01 4.39
C ILE A 126 12.76 -11.17 3.37
N THR A 127 13.29 -12.31 3.79
CA THR A 127 13.69 -13.41 2.88
C THR A 127 13.11 -14.73 3.36
N ALA A 128 11.79 -14.76 3.55
CA ALA A 128 11.06 -16.01 3.80
C ALA A 128 11.06 -16.97 2.59
N ALA A 129 11.32 -16.45 1.37
CA ALA A 129 11.37 -17.19 0.11
C ALA A 129 12.62 -16.82 -0.71
N SER A 130 13.04 -17.72 -1.60
CA SER A 130 14.28 -17.64 -2.39
C SER A 130 14.42 -16.35 -3.21
N ASP A 131 13.32 -15.85 -3.79
CA ASP A 131 13.34 -14.66 -4.66
C ASP A 131 13.79 -13.39 -3.93
N GLY A 132 13.47 -13.28 -2.63
CA GLY A 132 13.84 -12.12 -1.81
C GLY A 132 15.36 -11.94 -1.66
N ILE A 133 16.13 -13.01 -1.75
CA ILE A 133 17.60 -12.97 -1.70
C ILE A 133 18.12 -12.24 -2.94
N TYR A 134 17.66 -12.65 -4.13
CA TYR A 134 18.05 -12.01 -5.40
C TYR A 134 17.68 -10.53 -5.42
N TYR A 135 16.46 -10.17 -4.99
CA TYR A 135 16.03 -8.78 -4.95
C TYR A 135 16.81 -7.91 -3.96
N THR A 136 17.28 -8.49 -2.86
CA THR A 136 18.15 -7.78 -1.91
C THR A 136 19.52 -7.53 -2.54
N THR A 137 20.10 -8.52 -3.23
CA THR A 137 21.36 -8.36 -3.97
C THR A 137 21.24 -7.31 -5.07
N LEU A 138 20.10 -7.23 -5.77
CA LEU A 138 19.84 -6.19 -6.76
C LEU A 138 19.80 -4.79 -6.16
N ALA A 139 19.16 -4.63 -4.99
CA ALA A 139 19.14 -3.34 -4.31
C ALA A 139 20.56 -2.88 -3.91
N TRP A 140 21.40 -3.82 -3.45
CA TRP A 140 22.80 -3.54 -3.14
C TRP A 140 23.60 -3.18 -4.40
N LEU A 141 23.44 -3.94 -5.49
CA LEU A 141 24.13 -3.70 -6.76
C LEU A 141 23.79 -2.31 -7.34
N VAL A 142 22.51 -1.94 -7.35
CA VAL A 142 22.08 -0.62 -7.83
C VAL A 142 22.69 0.49 -7.00
N LYS A 143 22.81 0.31 -5.67
CA LYS A 143 23.51 1.26 -4.81
C LYS A 143 24.98 1.38 -5.19
N ASP A 144 25.69 0.26 -5.31
CA ASP A 144 27.13 0.22 -5.63
C ASP A 144 27.42 0.92 -6.96
N VAL A 145 26.57 0.68 -7.97
CA VAL A 145 26.65 1.39 -9.26
C VAL A 145 26.44 2.90 -9.11
N LEU A 146 25.43 3.33 -8.34
CA LEU A 146 25.16 4.74 -8.13
C LEU A 146 26.27 5.44 -7.35
N GLU A 147 26.86 4.76 -6.38
CA GLU A 147 27.97 5.27 -5.55
C GLU A 147 29.25 5.45 -6.37
N ASN A 148 29.53 4.52 -7.29
CA ASN A 148 30.74 4.51 -8.11
C ASN A 148 30.55 5.10 -9.53
N PHE A 149 29.36 5.62 -9.86
CA PHE A 149 29.00 6.13 -11.19
C PHE A 149 29.27 5.13 -12.34
N GLN A 150 29.02 3.85 -12.11
CA GLN A 150 29.36 2.77 -13.07
C GLN A 150 28.21 2.47 -14.03
N LEU A 151 28.19 3.17 -15.17
CA LEU A 151 27.25 2.90 -16.27
C LEU A 151 28.02 2.38 -17.51
N PRO A 152 27.58 1.28 -18.16
CA PRO A 152 26.41 0.43 -17.83
C PRO A 152 26.59 -0.35 -16.53
N MET A 153 25.47 -0.75 -15.90
CA MET A 153 25.49 -1.57 -14.69
C MET A 153 26.23 -2.89 -14.96
N TRP A 154 27.40 -3.07 -14.35
CA TRP A 154 28.24 -4.25 -14.51
C TRP A 154 28.73 -4.74 -13.15
N SER A 155 28.67 -6.05 -12.91
CA SER A 155 29.25 -6.63 -11.70
C SER A 155 29.67 -8.07 -11.94
N ASN A 156 30.87 -8.40 -11.44
CA ASN A 156 31.38 -9.77 -11.44
C ASN A 156 30.86 -10.58 -10.24
N TRP A 157 30.13 -9.94 -9.32
CA TRP A 157 29.60 -10.57 -8.11
C TRP A 157 28.32 -11.39 -8.36
N GLY A 158 27.66 -11.20 -9.50
CA GLY A 158 26.53 -12.02 -9.96
C GLY A 158 26.84 -12.65 -11.33
N ASP A 159 26.62 -13.95 -11.44
CA ASP A 159 26.74 -14.73 -12.70
C ASP A 159 28.03 -14.49 -13.52
N MET A 160 29.15 -14.22 -12.83
CA MET A 160 30.50 -14.07 -13.41
C MET A 160 30.66 -12.96 -14.47
N GLY A 161 29.91 -11.87 -14.37
CA GLY A 161 30.07 -10.71 -15.25
C GLY A 161 29.13 -10.74 -16.45
N PHE A 162 27.83 -10.73 -16.16
CA PHE A 162 26.78 -10.60 -17.17
C PHE A 162 26.04 -9.26 -16.94
N PRO A 163 25.60 -8.53 -17.99
CA PRO A 163 24.79 -7.31 -17.85
C PRO A 163 23.33 -7.68 -17.49
N LEU A 164 23.15 -8.60 -16.53
CA LEU A 164 21.94 -9.36 -16.23
C LEU A 164 20.71 -8.47 -16.05
N MET A 165 20.91 -7.21 -15.67
CA MET A 165 19.87 -6.36 -15.13
C MET A 165 19.87 -4.93 -15.67
N GLN A 166 20.64 -4.64 -16.74
CA GLN A 166 20.69 -3.29 -17.33
C GLN A 166 19.29 -2.77 -17.71
N PHE A 167 18.41 -3.68 -18.14
CA PHE A 167 17.02 -3.39 -18.49
C PHE A 167 16.01 -4.00 -17.52
N TYR A 168 16.48 -4.62 -16.43
CA TYR A 168 15.58 -5.10 -15.38
C TYR A 168 15.08 -3.91 -14.57
N SER A 169 13.77 -3.85 -14.38
CA SER A 169 13.01 -2.75 -13.82
C SER A 169 13.64 -2.14 -12.54
N PRO A 170 14.46 -1.07 -12.66
CA PRO A 170 15.39 -0.70 -11.59
C PRO A 170 14.74 0.16 -10.53
N LEU A 171 13.55 0.71 -10.78
CA LEU A 171 13.05 1.85 -10.03
C LEU A 171 12.81 1.55 -8.55
N PHE A 172 12.28 0.36 -8.23
CA PHE A 172 12.14 -0.06 -6.83
C PHE A 172 13.50 -0.14 -6.13
N PHE A 173 14.50 -0.75 -6.77
CA PHE A 173 15.84 -0.91 -6.24
C PHE A 173 16.57 0.43 -6.13
N GLY A 174 16.35 1.34 -7.07
CA GLY A 174 16.85 2.72 -7.02
C GLY A 174 16.29 3.47 -5.81
N LEU A 175 14.99 3.34 -5.50
CA LEU A 175 14.41 3.93 -4.29
C LEU A 175 15.04 3.36 -3.02
N VAL A 176 15.27 2.05 -2.97
CA VAL A 176 15.97 1.41 -1.84
C VAL A 176 17.41 1.91 -1.73
N ALA A 177 18.14 2.01 -2.83
CA ALA A 177 19.52 2.52 -2.85
C ALA A 177 19.58 3.97 -2.33
N LEU A 178 18.64 4.83 -2.75
CA LEU A 178 18.53 6.20 -2.25
C LEU A 178 18.29 6.26 -0.73
N VAL A 179 17.41 5.41 -0.21
CA VAL A 179 17.21 5.29 1.24
C VAL A 179 18.47 4.75 1.93
N ASN A 180 19.20 3.84 1.28
CA ASN A 180 20.38 3.23 1.86
C ASN A 180 21.57 4.19 2.00
N PHE A 181 21.64 5.26 1.21
CA PHE A 181 22.61 6.35 1.44
C PHE A 181 22.39 7.09 2.76
N VAL A 182 21.16 7.06 3.32
CA VAL A 182 20.82 7.68 4.61
C VAL A 182 20.81 6.63 5.73
N ILE A 183 20.32 5.43 5.45
CA ILE A 183 20.22 4.30 6.39
C ILE A 183 21.15 3.19 5.88
N PRO A 184 22.38 3.05 6.41
CA PRO A 184 23.41 2.16 5.86
C PRO A 184 23.18 0.66 6.19
N ASP A 185 21.93 0.21 6.12
CA ASP A 185 21.50 -1.17 6.22
C ASP A 185 20.44 -1.43 5.13
N ILE A 186 20.76 -2.30 4.18
CA ILE A 186 19.92 -2.52 2.99
C ILE A 186 18.57 -3.16 3.36
N PHE A 187 18.55 -4.01 4.38
CA PHE A 187 17.33 -4.65 4.85
C PHE A 187 16.40 -3.65 5.53
N ILE A 188 16.95 -2.75 6.35
CA ILE A 188 16.17 -1.66 6.94
C ILE A 188 15.66 -0.72 5.84
N GLY A 189 16.49 -0.42 4.83
CA GLY A 189 16.11 0.40 3.68
C GLY A 189 14.91 -0.19 2.91
N ILE A 190 14.95 -1.48 2.57
CA ILE A 190 13.84 -2.16 1.88
C ILE A 190 12.55 -2.11 2.72
N LYS A 191 12.64 -2.45 4.01
CA LYS A 191 11.50 -2.39 4.94
C LYS A 191 10.89 -1.01 5.01
N PHE A 192 11.72 0.02 5.08
CA PHE A 192 11.27 1.39 5.13
C PHE A 192 10.55 1.80 3.84
N VAL A 193 11.12 1.47 2.67
CA VAL A 193 10.46 1.72 1.37
C VAL A 193 9.12 1.00 1.29
N PHE A 194 9.05 -0.27 1.70
CA PHE A 194 7.79 -1.02 1.76
C PHE A 194 6.75 -0.37 2.67
N PHE A 195 7.16 0.04 3.87
CA PHE A 195 6.30 0.72 4.81
C PHE A 195 5.73 2.02 4.23
N VAL A 196 6.59 2.85 3.62
CA VAL A 196 6.17 4.12 3.00
C VAL A 196 5.21 3.88 1.85
N ILE A 197 5.53 2.97 0.92
CA ILE A 197 4.65 2.62 -0.20
C ILE A 197 3.31 2.08 0.32
N HIS A 198 3.33 1.26 1.37
CA HIS A 198 2.14 0.71 1.99
C HIS A 198 1.23 1.82 2.52
N VAL A 199 1.75 2.70 3.37
CA VAL A 199 0.98 3.84 3.91
C VAL A 199 0.40 4.68 2.77
N LEU A 200 1.23 5.08 1.80
CA LEU A 200 0.77 5.87 0.65
C LEU A 200 -0.31 5.15 -0.17
N SER A 201 -0.24 3.81 -0.28
CA SER A 201 -1.23 3.04 -1.05
C SER A 201 -2.63 3.10 -0.44
N LEU A 202 -2.74 3.26 0.88
CA LEU A 202 -4.04 3.48 1.55
C LEU A 202 -4.61 4.86 1.20
N PHE A 203 -3.76 5.90 1.14
CA PHE A 203 -4.19 7.22 0.67
C PHE A 203 -4.65 7.18 -0.78
N ALA A 204 -3.92 6.50 -1.65
CA ALA A 204 -4.29 6.34 -3.05
C ALA A 204 -5.64 5.61 -3.22
N MET A 205 -5.83 4.50 -2.50
CA MET A 205 -7.09 3.75 -2.52
C MET A 205 -8.26 4.58 -1.96
N TYR A 206 -8.03 5.31 -0.86
CA TYR A 206 -9.02 6.24 -0.32
C TYR A 206 -9.43 7.29 -1.35
N LEU A 207 -8.46 7.95 -2.00
CA LEU A 207 -8.71 8.97 -3.01
C LEU A 207 -9.50 8.41 -4.20
N TYR A 208 -9.11 7.24 -4.70
CA TYR A 208 -9.80 6.56 -5.79
C TYR A 208 -11.26 6.27 -5.47
N VAL A 209 -11.53 5.62 -4.33
CA VAL A 209 -12.90 5.24 -3.97
C VAL A 209 -13.75 6.45 -3.59
N CYS A 210 -13.17 7.46 -2.96
CA CYS A 210 -13.87 8.73 -2.72
C CYS A 210 -14.25 9.41 -4.04
N ASN A 211 -13.37 9.36 -5.04
CA ASN A 211 -13.65 9.91 -6.37
C ASN A 211 -14.83 9.21 -7.04
N LEU A 212 -14.91 7.89 -6.90
CA LEU A 212 -15.96 7.07 -7.49
C LEU A 212 -17.33 7.20 -6.79
N THR A 213 -17.32 7.23 -5.46
CA THR A 213 -18.54 7.09 -4.65
C THR A 213 -19.01 8.41 -4.04
N HIS A 214 -18.19 9.46 -4.12
CA HIS A 214 -18.36 10.73 -3.40
C HIS A 214 -18.54 10.57 -1.87
N SER A 215 -18.16 9.41 -1.31
CA SER A 215 -18.33 9.07 0.09
C SER A 215 -16.99 8.86 0.79
N LYS A 216 -16.69 9.73 1.78
CA LYS A 216 -15.50 9.59 2.64
C LYS A 216 -15.51 8.27 3.40
N SER A 217 -16.69 7.82 3.85
CA SER A 217 -16.83 6.56 4.58
C SER A 217 -16.50 5.36 3.70
N ALA A 218 -16.98 5.36 2.44
CA ALA A 218 -16.66 4.30 1.49
C ALA A 218 -15.15 4.28 1.18
N GLY A 219 -14.52 5.44 1.02
CA GLY A 219 -13.07 5.53 0.86
C GLY A 219 -12.29 5.02 2.07
N LEU A 220 -12.73 5.32 3.30
CA LEU A 220 -12.09 4.81 4.52
C LEU A 220 -12.22 3.29 4.65
N ILE A 221 -13.40 2.74 4.33
CA ILE A 221 -13.63 1.29 4.32
C ILE A 221 -12.71 0.64 3.27
N ALA A 222 -12.63 1.21 2.07
CA ALA A 222 -11.75 0.70 1.02
C ALA A 222 -10.28 0.72 1.45
N ALA A 223 -9.79 1.82 2.01
CA ALA A 223 -8.43 1.93 2.53
C ALA A 223 -8.16 0.91 3.65
N PHE A 224 -9.10 0.72 4.58
CA PHE A 224 -9.01 -0.32 5.62
C PHE A 224 -8.91 -1.71 4.99
N THR A 225 -9.85 -2.10 4.13
CA THR A 225 -9.85 -3.43 3.50
C THR A 225 -8.60 -3.66 2.66
N TYR A 226 -8.10 -2.61 2.00
CA TYR A 226 -6.92 -2.68 1.15
C TYR A 226 -5.63 -2.80 1.97
N GLY A 227 -5.55 -2.12 3.11
CA GLY A 227 -4.40 -2.21 4.02
C GLY A 227 -4.29 -3.57 4.71
N PHE A 228 -5.41 -4.13 5.16
CA PHE A 228 -5.47 -5.42 5.88
C PHE A 228 -5.67 -6.65 4.97
N ALA A 229 -5.58 -6.49 3.65
CA ALA A 229 -5.76 -7.60 2.71
C ALA A 229 -4.62 -8.64 2.86
N TYR A 230 -4.97 -9.88 3.21
CA TYR A 230 -4.02 -10.99 3.39
C TYR A 230 -3.09 -11.20 2.18
N TYR A 231 -3.60 -10.99 0.96
CA TYR A 231 -2.80 -11.13 -0.26
C TYR A 231 -1.53 -10.25 -0.26
N ARG A 232 -1.60 -9.05 0.34
CA ARG A 232 -0.43 -8.16 0.45
C ARG A 232 0.60 -8.74 1.39
N TYR A 233 0.15 -9.22 2.54
CA TYR A 233 1.02 -9.91 3.49
C TYR A 233 1.68 -11.13 2.83
N HIS A 234 0.90 -11.96 2.14
CA HIS A 234 1.40 -13.11 1.40
C HIS A 234 2.45 -12.75 0.36
N VAL A 235 2.13 -11.88 -0.59
CA VAL A 235 3.02 -11.58 -1.72
C VAL A 235 4.30 -10.86 -1.27
N ILE A 236 4.18 -9.95 -0.30
CA ILE A 236 5.29 -9.08 0.07
C ILE A 236 6.16 -9.72 1.15
N VAL A 237 5.58 -10.36 2.17
CA VAL A 237 6.31 -10.91 3.33
C VAL A 237 6.69 -12.36 3.13
N TYR A 238 5.76 -13.18 2.62
CA TYR A 238 6.05 -14.60 2.41
C TYR A 238 6.80 -14.84 1.11
N VAL A 239 6.29 -14.32 -0.01
CA VAL A 239 6.88 -14.59 -1.33
C VAL A 239 8.01 -13.62 -1.68
N ASN A 240 8.06 -12.44 -1.03
CA ASN A 240 9.10 -11.42 -1.24
C ASN A 240 9.19 -10.92 -2.68
N LYS A 241 8.04 -10.71 -3.35
CA LYS A 241 8.01 -10.12 -4.70
C LYS A 241 8.21 -8.60 -4.65
N PHE A 242 9.43 -8.16 -4.38
CA PHE A 242 9.76 -6.74 -4.14
C PHE A 242 9.31 -5.82 -5.28
N PRO A 243 9.54 -6.15 -6.57
CA PRO A 243 9.13 -5.29 -7.69
C PRO A 243 7.60 -5.08 -7.81
N MET A 244 6.79 -5.95 -7.20
CA MET A 244 5.34 -5.84 -7.23
C MET A 244 4.81 -4.81 -6.22
N VAL A 245 5.59 -4.46 -5.20
CA VAL A 245 5.13 -3.59 -4.11
C VAL A 245 4.67 -2.21 -4.59
N PRO A 246 5.39 -1.50 -5.49
CA PRO A 246 4.93 -0.23 -6.05
C PRO A 246 3.56 -0.33 -6.73
N THR A 247 3.21 -1.46 -7.34
CA THR A 247 1.91 -1.64 -8.02
C THR A 247 0.73 -1.40 -7.09
N PHE A 248 0.85 -1.76 -5.81
CA PHE A 248 -0.21 -1.52 -4.83
C PHE A 248 -0.49 -0.03 -4.59
N LEU A 249 0.49 0.85 -4.78
CA LEU A 249 0.31 2.30 -4.73
C LEU A 249 -0.09 2.87 -6.08
N LEU A 250 0.65 2.49 -7.12
CA LEU A 250 0.55 3.11 -8.45
C LEU A 250 -0.77 2.79 -9.13
N TRP A 251 -1.30 1.57 -8.98
CA TRP A 251 -2.51 1.17 -9.68
C TRP A 251 -3.75 1.95 -9.21
N PRO A 252 -4.06 2.07 -7.89
CA PRO A 252 -5.16 2.93 -7.46
C PRO A 252 -4.99 4.40 -7.87
N LEU A 253 -3.75 4.93 -7.85
CA LEU A 253 -3.47 6.28 -8.36
C LEU A 253 -3.73 6.40 -9.86
N GLN A 254 -3.37 5.37 -10.64
CA GLN A 254 -3.61 5.34 -12.08
C GLN A 254 -5.11 5.37 -12.36
N LEU A 255 -5.91 4.55 -11.67
CA LEU A 255 -7.38 4.54 -11.81
C LEU A 255 -8.02 5.88 -11.42
N TYR A 256 -7.56 6.49 -10.32
CA TYR A 256 -7.98 7.83 -9.89
C TYR A 256 -7.68 8.89 -10.95
N LEU A 257 -6.48 8.86 -11.53
CA LEU A 257 -6.06 9.84 -12.55
C LEU A 257 -6.77 9.63 -13.89
N VAL A 258 -7.15 8.39 -14.24
CA VAL A 258 -7.98 8.11 -15.42
C VAL A 258 -9.31 8.88 -15.32
N ASP A 259 -9.99 8.83 -14.18
CA ASP A 259 -11.25 9.57 -13.99
C ASP A 259 -11.04 11.09 -14.12
N ARG A 260 -9.98 11.62 -13.49
CA ARG A 260 -9.63 13.05 -13.56
C ARG A 260 -9.37 13.50 -15.00
N VAL A 261 -8.65 12.70 -15.80
CA VAL A 261 -8.35 13.00 -17.20
C VAL A 261 -9.59 12.93 -18.08
N ILE A 262 -10.47 11.95 -17.85
CA ILE A 262 -11.74 11.83 -18.58
C ILE A 262 -12.61 13.08 -18.33
N CYS A 263 -12.75 13.48 -17.06
CA CYS A 263 -13.57 14.62 -16.64
C CYS A 263 -12.90 16.00 -16.84
N ASP A 264 -11.67 16.04 -17.36
CA ASP A 264 -10.82 17.26 -17.46
C ASP A 264 -10.52 17.97 -16.13
N GLU A 265 -10.67 17.25 -15.02
CA GLU A 265 -10.43 17.80 -13.71
C GLU A 265 -8.91 17.93 -13.47
N GLY A 266 -8.46 19.16 -13.25
CA GLY A 266 -7.02 19.48 -13.15
C GLY A 266 -6.30 19.62 -14.49
N GLY A 267 -7.01 19.46 -15.61
CA GLY A 267 -6.51 19.68 -16.97
C GLY A 267 -5.21 18.92 -17.28
N ARG A 268 -4.24 19.63 -17.87
CA ARG A 268 -2.94 19.06 -18.27
C ARG A 268 -2.17 18.42 -17.10
N ARG A 269 -2.32 18.91 -15.87
CA ARG A 269 -1.57 18.37 -14.71
C ARG A 269 -1.97 16.93 -14.38
N SER A 270 -3.27 16.61 -14.46
CA SER A 270 -3.77 15.25 -14.26
C SER A 270 -3.26 14.31 -15.33
N GLY A 271 -3.19 14.78 -16.59
CA GLY A 271 -2.60 14.04 -17.69
C GLY A 271 -1.11 13.76 -17.53
N ILE A 272 -0.32 14.77 -17.16
CA ILE A 272 1.11 14.61 -16.86
C ILE A 272 1.30 13.61 -15.71
N SER A 273 0.49 13.72 -14.65
CA SER A 273 0.56 12.80 -13.52
C SER A 273 0.22 11.37 -13.95
N LEU A 274 -0.77 11.18 -14.82
CA LEU A 274 -1.12 9.86 -15.37
C LEU A 274 0.04 9.27 -16.19
N ALA A 275 0.67 10.07 -17.03
CA ALA A 275 1.83 9.65 -17.82
C ALA A 275 3.00 9.24 -16.91
N ILE A 276 3.31 10.04 -15.88
CA ILE A 276 4.38 9.74 -14.90
C ILE A 276 4.07 8.44 -14.16
N ILE A 277 2.87 8.29 -13.60
CA ILE A 277 2.48 7.07 -12.86
C ILE A 277 2.52 5.84 -13.76
N THR A 278 2.12 5.97 -15.03
CA THR A 278 2.19 4.90 -16.03
C THR A 278 3.64 4.52 -16.32
N ALA A 279 4.51 5.49 -16.59
CA ALA A 279 5.93 5.25 -16.85
C ALA A 279 6.64 4.63 -15.64
N VAL A 280 6.37 5.14 -14.44
CA VAL A 280 6.89 4.64 -13.17
C VAL A 280 6.43 3.20 -12.92
N GLY A 281 5.15 2.89 -13.19
CA GLY A 281 4.62 1.52 -13.07
C GLY A 281 5.33 0.53 -13.99
N LEU A 282 5.52 0.90 -15.26
CA LEU A 282 6.25 0.10 -16.24
C LEU A 282 7.74 -0.06 -15.88
N THR A 283 8.35 0.96 -15.29
CA THR A 283 9.77 0.93 -14.86
C THR A 283 9.96 0.21 -13.52
N CYS A 284 8.91 0.04 -12.71
CA CYS A 284 8.95 -0.78 -11.49
C CYS A 284 8.89 -2.26 -11.80
N HIS A 285 8.07 -2.66 -12.78
CA HIS A 285 8.03 -4.03 -13.29
C HIS A 285 7.28 -4.06 -14.63
N THR A 286 7.94 -4.49 -15.72
CA THR A 286 7.36 -4.45 -17.08
C THR A 286 6.03 -5.19 -17.17
N PHE A 287 5.91 -6.41 -16.62
CA PHE A 287 4.65 -7.16 -16.68
C PHE A 287 3.51 -6.54 -15.84
N PHE A 288 3.72 -6.30 -14.53
CA PHE A 288 2.68 -5.70 -13.69
C PHE A 288 2.32 -4.27 -14.12
N GLY A 289 3.30 -3.48 -14.56
CA GLY A 289 3.06 -2.19 -15.19
C GLY A 289 2.21 -2.32 -16.45
N GLY A 290 2.55 -3.26 -17.34
CA GLY A 290 1.79 -3.55 -18.56
C GLY A 290 0.34 -3.96 -18.28
N TYR A 291 0.13 -4.91 -17.36
CA TYR A 291 -1.22 -5.29 -16.91
C TYR A 291 -1.98 -4.10 -16.30
N SER A 292 -1.31 -3.26 -15.51
CA SER A 292 -1.90 -2.04 -14.95
C SER A 292 -2.37 -1.09 -16.06
N VAL A 293 -1.58 -0.88 -17.12
CA VAL A 293 -1.98 -0.06 -18.29
C VAL A 293 -3.19 -0.66 -19.01
N ILE A 294 -3.20 -1.98 -19.23
CA ILE A 294 -4.32 -2.67 -19.87
C ILE A 294 -5.59 -2.49 -19.03
N PHE A 295 -5.54 -2.77 -17.73
CA PHE A 295 -6.70 -2.62 -16.85
C PHE A 295 -7.13 -1.16 -16.69
N ALA A 296 -6.21 -0.20 -16.64
CA ALA A 296 -6.53 1.22 -16.63
C ALA A 296 -7.22 1.67 -17.93
N SER A 297 -6.84 1.09 -19.07
CA SER A 297 -7.44 1.35 -20.37
C SER A 297 -8.85 0.76 -20.48
N VAL A 298 -9.04 -0.48 -20.03
CA VAL A 298 -10.37 -1.13 -19.94
C VAL A 298 -11.27 -0.34 -19.00
N TYR A 299 -10.76 0.02 -17.82
CA TYR A 299 -11.46 0.87 -16.85
C TYR A 299 -11.85 2.21 -17.48
N GLY A 300 -10.92 2.91 -18.13
CA GLY A 300 -11.19 4.18 -18.80
C GLY A 300 -12.26 4.04 -19.90
N GLY A 301 -12.21 2.96 -20.68
CA GLY A 301 -13.26 2.60 -21.63
C GLY A 301 -14.63 2.50 -20.97
N ILE A 302 -14.76 1.71 -19.91
CA ILE A 302 -16.02 1.57 -19.15
C ILE A 302 -16.48 2.91 -18.56
N ARG A 303 -15.54 3.72 -18.04
CA ARG A 303 -15.85 5.04 -17.45
C ARG A 303 -16.36 6.05 -18.47
N LEU A 304 -15.81 6.05 -19.69
CA LEU A 304 -16.30 6.89 -20.79
C LEU A 304 -17.78 6.62 -21.14
N PHE A 305 -18.27 5.41 -20.90
CA PHE A 305 -19.68 5.05 -21.14
C PHE A 305 -20.58 5.18 -19.89
N SER A 306 -20.00 5.14 -18.69
CA SER A 306 -20.76 5.11 -17.42
C SER A 306 -20.83 6.45 -16.68
N ILE A 307 -19.93 7.40 -16.94
CA ILE A 307 -20.03 8.73 -16.35
C ILE A 307 -21.27 9.42 -16.93
N VAL A 308 -22.26 9.62 -16.06
CA VAL A 308 -23.53 10.30 -16.30
C VAL A 308 -23.28 11.80 -16.41
N GLN A 309 -22.52 12.21 -17.43
CA GLN A 309 -22.62 13.55 -17.97
C GLN A 309 -23.70 13.50 -19.04
N ASP A 310 -24.83 14.16 -18.76
CA ASP A 310 -25.95 14.39 -19.66
C ASP A 310 -25.52 14.37 -21.12
N ARG A 311 -25.91 13.31 -21.85
CA ARG A 311 -25.77 13.14 -23.31
C ARG A 311 -24.61 13.96 -23.89
N ALA A 312 -23.39 13.73 -23.40
CA ALA A 312 -22.25 14.48 -23.89
C ALA A 312 -22.09 14.17 -25.38
N ILE A 313 -22.25 15.21 -26.20
CA ILE A 313 -22.05 15.23 -27.66
C ILE A 313 -20.84 14.36 -27.98
N PHE A 314 -20.94 13.50 -28.99
CA PHE A 314 -19.89 12.57 -29.42
C PHE A 314 -18.48 13.20 -29.39
N ASP A 315 -18.37 14.47 -29.75
CA ASP A 315 -17.14 15.27 -29.71
C ASP A 315 -16.49 15.41 -28.33
N VAL A 316 -17.28 15.57 -27.25
CA VAL A 316 -16.75 15.63 -25.87
C VAL A 316 -16.16 14.29 -25.48
N ARG A 317 -16.86 13.19 -25.78
CA ARG A 317 -16.38 11.83 -25.52
C ARG A 317 -15.12 11.54 -26.33
N MET A 318 -15.09 11.90 -27.62
CA MET A 318 -13.91 11.73 -28.47
C MET A 318 -12.72 12.56 -28.00
N ARG A 319 -12.95 13.78 -27.48
CA ARG A 319 -11.89 14.56 -26.83
C ARG A 319 -11.36 13.86 -25.58
N ALA A 320 -12.23 13.33 -24.73
CA ALA A 320 -11.81 12.58 -23.55
C ALA A 320 -11.01 11.31 -23.91
N VAL A 321 -11.47 10.54 -24.92
CA VAL A 321 -10.74 9.39 -25.48
C VAL A 321 -9.34 9.81 -25.94
N ARG A 322 -9.25 10.86 -26.77
CA ARG A 322 -7.96 11.35 -27.29
C ARG A 322 -7.03 11.77 -26.17
N ARG A 323 -7.52 12.47 -25.14
CA ARG A 323 -6.72 12.83 -23.96
C ARG A 323 -6.21 11.61 -23.21
N LEU A 324 -7.09 10.66 -22.92
CA LEU A 324 -6.73 9.44 -22.19
C LEU A 324 -5.66 8.64 -22.95
N VAL A 325 -5.90 8.38 -24.24
CA VAL A 325 -4.96 7.67 -25.12
C VAL A 325 -3.63 8.41 -25.19
N PHE A 326 -3.65 9.73 -25.39
CA PHE A 326 -2.45 10.54 -25.47
C PHE A 326 -1.60 10.42 -24.20
N TRP A 327 -2.18 10.62 -23.02
CA TRP A 327 -1.41 10.59 -21.76
C TRP A 327 -0.92 9.21 -21.38
N LEU A 328 -1.70 8.15 -21.64
CA LEU A 328 -1.22 6.77 -21.48
C LEU A 328 -0.07 6.46 -22.45
N ALA A 329 -0.20 6.86 -23.72
CA ALA A 329 0.84 6.66 -24.73
C ALA A 329 2.14 7.40 -24.35
N VAL A 330 2.05 8.64 -23.88
CA VAL A 330 3.22 9.39 -23.38
C VAL A 330 3.89 8.65 -22.22
N GLY A 331 3.10 8.07 -21.30
CA GLY A 331 3.65 7.25 -20.21
C GLY A 331 4.38 6.01 -20.70
N VAL A 332 3.80 5.27 -21.66
CA VAL A 332 4.46 4.10 -22.28
C VAL A 332 5.74 4.51 -22.99
N LEU A 333 5.69 5.56 -23.81
CA LEU A 333 6.84 6.10 -24.54
C LEU A 333 7.98 6.51 -23.59
N ALA A 334 7.66 7.14 -22.47
CA ALA A 334 8.63 7.54 -21.45
C ALA A 334 9.31 6.35 -20.75
N SER A 335 8.71 5.16 -20.78
CA SER A 335 9.29 3.93 -20.21
C SER A 335 10.03 3.05 -21.21
N LEU A 336 10.05 3.41 -22.51
CA LEU A 336 10.59 2.54 -23.57
C LEU A 336 12.06 2.14 -23.36
N ALA A 337 12.88 2.99 -22.76
CA ALA A 337 14.27 2.65 -22.45
C ALA A 337 14.41 1.37 -21.62
N TYR A 338 13.40 1.04 -20.81
CA TYR A 338 13.36 -0.17 -19.97
C TYR A 338 12.43 -1.25 -20.50
N THR A 339 11.35 -0.88 -21.21
CA THR A 339 10.37 -1.86 -21.68
C THR A 339 10.67 -2.39 -23.08
N LEU A 340 11.34 -1.61 -23.96
CA LEU A 340 11.60 -2.02 -25.33
C LEU A 340 12.61 -3.18 -25.42
N PRO A 341 13.77 -3.15 -24.74
CA PRO A 341 14.74 -4.25 -24.80
C PRO A 341 14.15 -5.63 -24.45
N PRO A 342 13.43 -5.82 -23.33
CA PRO A 342 12.83 -7.12 -23.03
C PRO A 342 11.71 -7.52 -24.00
N LEU A 343 11.09 -6.57 -24.72
CA LEU A 343 10.10 -6.87 -25.77
C LEU A 343 10.75 -7.25 -27.11
N THR A 344 11.95 -6.73 -27.41
CA THR A 344 12.69 -7.09 -28.63
C THR A 344 13.49 -8.38 -28.47
N GLU A 345 13.84 -8.72 -27.22
CA GLU A 345 14.67 -9.88 -26.87
C GLU A 345 13.88 -11.05 -26.30
N VAL A 346 12.55 -11.12 -26.53
CA VAL A 346 11.67 -12.19 -26.01
C VAL A 346 12.18 -13.59 -26.40
N ASN A 347 12.81 -13.72 -27.57
CA ASN A 347 13.38 -14.98 -28.05
C ASN A 347 14.68 -15.39 -27.33
N LEU A 348 15.32 -14.47 -26.61
CA LEU A 348 16.51 -14.72 -25.79
C LEU A 348 16.13 -15.04 -24.34
N THR A 349 14.97 -14.55 -23.87
CA THR A 349 14.42 -14.92 -22.57
C THR A 349 13.72 -16.26 -22.67
N VAL A 350 14.47 -17.33 -22.44
CA VAL A 350 13.88 -18.66 -22.22
C VAL A 350 13.15 -18.58 -20.88
N ILE A 351 11.82 -18.40 -20.88
CA ILE A 351 11.02 -18.91 -19.77
C ILE A 351 11.39 -20.38 -19.76
N PRO A 352 11.96 -20.94 -18.67
CA PRO A 352 12.11 -22.38 -18.58
C PRO A 352 10.70 -22.91 -18.76
N GLY A 353 10.45 -23.44 -19.96
CA GLY A 353 9.23 -24.14 -20.25
C GLY A 353 9.10 -25.13 -19.12
N TRP A 354 7.89 -25.21 -18.56
CA TRP A 354 7.51 -26.41 -17.84
C TRP A 354 7.91 -27.58 -18.73
N TYR A 355 9.05 -28.20 -18.41
CA TYR A 355 9.58 -29.30 -19.18
C TYR A 355 8.50 -30.41 -19.12
N PRO A 356 8.21 -31.09 -20.24
CA PRO A 356 7.41 -32.31 -20.18
C PRO A 356 8.04 -33.37 -19.27
#